data_AF-A0A1K1ZDJ1-F1
#
_entry.id   AF-A0A1K1ZDJ1-F1
#
_cell.length_a   1.000
_cell.length_b   1.000
_cell.length_c   1.000
_cell.angle_alpha   90.00
_cell.angle_beta   90.00
_cell.angle_gamma   90.00
#
_symmetry.space_group_name_H-M   'P 1'
#
loop_
_entity.id
_entity.type
_entity.pdbx_description
1 polymer ?
#
loop_
_entity_poly.entity_id
_entity_poly.type
_entity_poly.pdbx_seq_one_letter_code
_entity_poly.pdbx_strand_id
1 'polypeptide(L)'
;MHTMTTNWVLAQDYEGFPLMYHWRVLPHPGQSLPEELAGVEKAVTYWGGGSEVRRRIEALRDSSASIALFLEYIPQNLHDWLGAQVKAGDEAAERACAMVVRQLQAGTSFMNARGLLHFDAHFQNILTDGERLFFTDYGLATSSRFDLSKEEADFFVEHQTYDRCYSVTHLVIWLVTALYGYKGEERNAFIRACAQGEHPKGIPPQVAAILTHHAPLAAVMTDFHRKFQPESRQTPYPMEEIGRIGELGSSSIV
;
A
#
# COMPACT_ATOMS: atom_id res chain seq x y z
N MET A 1 8.12 -5.55 -13.74
CA MET A 1 8.44 -4.85 -12.48
C MET A 1 9.73 -5.36 -11.83
N HIS A 2 9.85 -6.63 -11.41
CA HIS A 2 11.06 -7.13 -10.72
C HIS A 2 12.41 -6.81 -11.39
N THR A 3 12.51 -6.92 -12.72
CA THR A 3 13.72 -6.52 -13.46
C THR A 3 14.05 -5.03 -13.28
N MET A 4 13.02 -4.16 -13.31
CA MET A 4 13.17 -2.71 -13.15
C MET A 4 13.68 -2.38 -11.75
N THR A 5 13.05 -2.93 -10.72
CA THR A 5 13.42 -2.66 -9.32
C THR A 5 14.77 -3.24 -8.96
N THR A 6 15.10 -4.44 -9.45
CA THR A 6 16.45 -5.03 -9.33
C THR A 6 17.51 -4.12 -9.94
N ASN A 7 17.26 -3.56 -11.12
CA ASN A 7 18.22 -2.65 -11.75
C ASN A 7 18.44 -1.35 -10.96
N TRP A 8 17.44 -0.86 -10.22
CA TRP A 8 17.62 0.30 -9.33
C TRP A 8 18.53 -0.03 -8.15
N VAL A 9 18.40 -1.23 -7.57
CA VAL A 9 19.29 -1.68 -6.49
C VAL A 9 20.72 -1.87 -7.02
N LEU A 10 20.88 -2.54 -8.17
CA LEU A 10 22.20 -2.78 -8.77
C LEU A 10 22.91 -1.48 -9.21
N ALA A 11 22.14 -0.45 -9.60
CA ALA A 11 22.66 0.87 -9.93
C ALA A 11 22.94 1.75 -8.70
N GLN A 12 22.64 1.27 -7.48
CA GLN A 12 22.73 2.03 -6.23
C GLN A 12 21.82 3.28 -6.21
N ASP A 13 20.75 3.26 -6.99
CA ASP A 13 19.77 4.35 -7.02
C ASP A 13 18.92 4.38 -5.74
N TYR A 14 18.46 3.21 -5.30
CA TYR A 14 17.69 3.00 -4.07
C TYR A 14 17.61 1.51 -3.71
N GLU A 15 17.99 1.18 -2.48
CA GLU A 15 18.14 -0.20 -1.98
C GLU A 15 16.88 -0.71 -1.23
N GLY A 16 15.70 -0.18 -1.54
CA GLY A 16 14.42 -0.56 -0.89
C GLY A 16 13.59 -1.58 -1.67
N PHE A 17 14.24 -2.49 -2.41
CA PHE A 17 13.58 -3.55 -3.16
C PHE A 17 14.38 -4.86 -3.06
N PRO A 18 13.74 -6.03 -2.90
CA PRO A 18 14.47 -7.29 -2.93
C PRO A 18 15.05 -7.56 -4.32
N LEU A 19 16.28 -8.06 -4.40
CA LEU A 19 16.87 -8.48 -5.66
C LEU A 19 16.14 -9.68 -6.26
N MET A 20 15.86 -9.67 -7.56
CA MET A 20 15.48 -10.88 -8.30
C MET A 20 16.74 -11.53 -8.87
N TYR A 21 17.13 -12.68 -8.32
CA TYR A 21 18.26 -13.46 -8.82
C TYR A 21 17.94 -14.16 -10.13
N HIS A 22 16.71 -14.67 -10.27
CA HIS A 22 16.32 -15.45 -11.42
C HIS A 22 14.81 -15.53 -11.61
N TRP A 23 14.36 -15.88 -12.82
CA TRP A 23 12.98 -16.27 -13.08
C TRP A 23 12.87 -17.30 -14.21
N ARG A 24 11.84 -18.13 -14.17
CA ARG A 24 11.51 -19.09 -15.24
C ARG A 24 10.02 -19.15 -15.46
N VAL A 25 9.63 -19.39 -16.71
CA VAL A 25 8.30 -19.89 -17.04
C VAL A 25 8.35 -21.41 -16.96
N LEU A 26 7.48 -21.99 -16.13
CA LEU A 26 7.39 -23.43 -15.92
C LEU A 26 6.03 -23.92 -16.43
N PRO A 27 5.97 -25.10 -17.07
CA PRO A 27 4.70 -25.76 -17.32
C PRO A 27 3.98 -25.99 -15.99
N HIS A 28 2.71 -25.60 -15.92
CA HIS A 28 1.86 -25.84 -14.76
C HIS A 28 0.48 -26.30 -15.25
N PRO A 29 0.14 -27.59 -15.06
CA PRO A 29 -1.11 -28.12 -15.58
C PRO A 29 -2.28 -27.67 -14.71
N GLY A 30 -2.95 -26.59 -15.12
CA GLY A 30 -4.21 -26.13 -14.54
C GLY A 30 -4.06 -25.55 -13.13
N GLN A 31 -4.36 -24.26 -12.98
CA GLN A 31 -4.39 -23.61 -11.69
C GLN A 31 -5.82 -23.56 -11.16
N SER A 32 -6.06 -24.04 -9.94
CA SER A 32 -7.28 -23.70 -9.23
C SER A 32 -7.27 -22.20 -8.95
N LEU A 33 -8.31 -21.51 -9.42
CA LEU A 33 -8.49 -20.10 -9.08
C LEU A 33 -8.56 -19.96 -7.55
N PRO A 34 -7.97 -18.89 -6.98
CA PRO A 34 -8.24 -18.49 -5.60
C PRO A 34 -9.75 -18.44 -5.35
N GLU A 35 -10.18 -18.69 -4.11
CA GLU A 35 -11.60 -18.76 -3.75
C GLU A 35 -12.36 -17.49 -4.16
N GLU A 36 -11.70 -16.33 -4.07
CA GLU A 36 -12.22 -15.02 -4.45
C GLU A 36 -12.54 -14.91 -5.95
N LEU A 37 -11.85 -15.67 -6.79
CA LEU A 37 -11.99 -15.67 -8.25
C LEU A 37 -12.74 -16.90 -8.77
N ALA A 38 -12.94 -17.94 -7.95
CA ALA A 38 -13.60 -19.18 -8.34
C ALA A 38 -15.03 -18.94 -8.87
N GLY A 39 -15.74 -17.97 -8.29
CA GLY A 39 -17.03 -17.50 -8.80
C GLY A 39 -16.87 -16.38 -9.83
N VAL A 40 -16.51 -16.72 -11.08
CA VAL A 40 -16.21 -15.74 -12.16
C VAL A 40 -17.30 -14.67 -12.30
N GLU A 41 -18.58 -15.04 -12.39
CA GLU A 41 -19.69 -14.07 -12.51
C GLU A 41 -19.74 -13.10 -11.33
N LYS A 42 -19.56 -13.63 -10.12
CA LYS A 42 -19.58 -12.83 -8.89
C LYS A 42 -18.39 -11.88 -8.85
N ALA A 43 -17.20 -12.35 -9.22
CA ALA A 43 -15.99 -11.54 -9.28
C ALA A 43 -16.10 -10.44 -10.34
N VAL A 44 -16.59 -10.76 -11.54
CA VAL A 44 -16.82 -9.78 -12.62
C VAL A 44 -17.82 -8.72 -12.20
N THR A 45 -18.96 -9.13 -11.63
CA THR A 45 -19.97 -8.20 -11.10
C THR A 45 -19.38 -7.29 -10.02
N TYR A 46 -18.61 -7.86 -9.10
CA TYR A 46 -17.97 -7.13 -8.01
C TYR A 46 -16.99 -6.06 -8.49
N TRP A 47 -16.26 -6.33 -9.58
CA TRP A 47 -15.28 -5.41 -10.17
C TRP A 47 -15.86 -4.49 -11.26
N GLY A 48 -17.19 -4.34 -11.31
CA GLY A 48 -17.85 -3.36 -12.19
C GLY A 48 -18.31 -3.89 -13.55
N GLY A 49 -18.27 -5.20 -13.77
CA GLY A 49 -18.90 -5.85 -14.92
C GLY A 49 -18.10 -5.82 -16.23
N GLY A 50 -16.85 -5.34 -16.21
CA GLY A 50 -16.00 -5.23 -17.40
C GLY A 50 -15.65 -6.59 -18.04
N SER A 51 -15.61 -6.62 -19.36
CA SER A 51 -15.25 -7.82 -20.14
C SER A 51 -13.79 -8.25 -19.93
N GLU A 52 -12.95 -7.27 -19.59
CA GLU A 52 -11.52 -7.36 -19.34
C GLU A 52 -11.25 -8.15 -18.06
N VAL A 53 -12.06 -7.92 -17.01
CA VAL A 53 -11.98 -8.67 -15.75
C VAL A 53 -12.28 -10.14 -15.98
N ARG A 54 -13.35 -10.46 -16.72
CA ARG A 54 -13.69 -11.83 -17.09
C ARG A 54 -12.53 -12.48 -17.84
N ARG A 55 -12.07 -11.82 -18.90
CA ARG A 55 -10.97 -12.31 -19.74
C ARG A 55 -9.73 -12.61 -18.90
N ARG A 56 -9.41 -11.74 -17.94
CA ARG A 56 -8.27 -11.94 -17.04
C ARG A 56 -8.45 -13.17 -16.14
N ILE A 57 -9.61 -13.35 -15.53
CA ILE A 57 -9.90 -14.51 -14.66
C ILE A 57 -9.87 -15.82 -15.46
N GLU A 58 -10.49 -15.84 -16.63
CA GLU A 58 -10.48 -17.01 -17.52
C GLU A 58 -9.07 -17.33 -18.01
N ALA A 59 -8.28 -16.32 -18.39
CA ALA A 59 -6.88 -16.51 -18.77
C ALA A 59 -6.02 -17.05 -17.62
N LEU A 60 -6.29 -16.67 -16.37
CA LEU A 60 -5.61 -17.24 -15.19
C LEU A 60 -5.98 -18.72 -15.00
N ARG A 61 -7.26 -19.06 -15.09
CA ARG A 61 -7.75 -20.44 -14.98
C ARG A 61 -7.17 -21.34 -16.06
N ASP A 62 -7.15 -20.84 -17.29
CA ASP A 62 -6.79 -21.60 -18.49
C ASP A 62 -5.28 -21.54 -18.79
N SER A 63 -4.50 -20.87 -17.93
CA SER A 63 -3.05 -20.80 -18.07
C SER A 63 -2.42 -22.19 -17.97
N SER A 64 -1.55 -22.52 -18.91
CA SER A 64 -0.75 -23.75 -18.93
C SER A 64 0.64 -23.58 -18.31
N ALA A 65 0.93 -22.39 -17.79
CA ALA A 65 2.23 -22.03 -17.27
C ALA A 65 2.14 -21.14 -16.02
N SER A 66 3.19 -21.23 -15.20
CA SER A 66 3.42 -20.35 -14.06
C SER A 66 4.77 -19.67 -14.18
N ILE A 67 4.89 -18.49 -13.58
CA ILE A 67 6.16 -17.79 -13.44
C ILE A 67 6.72 -18.12 -12.05
N ALA A 68 7.91 -18.73 -12.01
CA ALA A 68 8.67 -18.92 -10.79
C ALA A 68 9.70 -17.79 -10.67
N LEU A 69 9.66 -17.06 -9.55
CA LEU A 69 10.57 -15.98 -9.22
C LEU A 69 11.50 -16.40 -8.09
N PHE A 70 12.80 -16.15 -8.25
CA PHE A 70 13.83 -16.40 -7.24
C PHE A 70 14.29 -15.04 -6.71
N LEU A 71 13.79 -14.68 -5.54
CA LEU A 71 14.00 -13.38 -4.92
C LEU A 71 14.96 -13.49 -3.73
N GLU A 72 15.59 -12.37 -3.42
CA GLU A 72 16.28 -12.16 -2.15
C GLU A 72 15.37 -12.45 -0.97
N TYR A 73 15.92 -13.18 0.00
CA TYR A 73 15.19 -13.54 1.20
C TYR A 73 15.29 -12.43 2.23
N ILE A 74 14.17 -11.75 2.48
CA ILE A 74 14.00 -10.80 3.59
C ILE A 74 13.07 -11.46 4.62
N PRO A 75 13.51 -11.66 5.88
CA PRO A 75 12.89 -12.63 6.77
C PRO A 75 11.55 -12.18 7.36
N GLN A 76 11.26 -10.89 7.41
CA GLN A 76 10.08 -10.36 8.08
C GLN A 76 9.27 -9.46 7.17
N ASN A 77 7.95 -9.59 7.22
CA ASN A 77 7.07 -8.53 6.73
C ASN A 77 6.96 -7.42 7.78
N LEU A 78 6.65 -6.20 7.33
CA LEU A 78 6.56 -5.02 8.17
C LEU A 78 5.45 -5.15 9.23
N HIS A 79 4.34 -5.83 8.90
CA HIS A 79 3.21 -6.00 9.82
C HIS A 79 3.63 -6.72 11.11
N ASP A 80 4.28 -7.86 10.96
CA ASP A 80 4.70 -8.69 12.09
C ASP A 80 5.90 -8.06 12.82
N TRP A 81 6.87 -7.54 12.07
CA TRP A 81 8.05 -6.87 12.66
C TRP A 81 7.63 -5.67 13.51
N LEU A 82 6.77 -4.79 13.00
CA LEU A 82 6.31 -3.60 13.74
C LEU A 82 5.48 -4.01 14.97
N GLY A 83 4.71 -5.10 14.86
CA GLY A 83 4.00 -5.70 15.99
C GLY A 83 4.93 -6.15 17.11
N ALA A 84 6.09 -6.72 16.76
CA ALA A 84 7.12 -7.08 17.74
C ALA A 84 7.74 -5.83 18.40
N GLN A 85 8.00 -4.76 17.63
CA GLN A 85 8.55 -3.51 18.18
C GLN A 85 7.59 -2.83 19.16
N VAL A 86 6.28 -2.79 18.86
CA VAL A 86 5.27 -2.26 19.78
C VAL A 86 5.23 -3.05 21.09
N LYS A 87 5.32 -4.39 21.02
CA LYS A 87 5.35 -5.26 22.22
C LYS A 87 6.64 -5.15 23.02
N ALA A 88 7.74 -4.72 22.39
CA ALA A 88 9.05 -4.58 23.04
C ALA A 88 9.13 -3.34 23.96
N GLY A 89 8.20 -2.39 23.82
CA GLY A 89 8.06 -1.22 24.71
C GLY A 89 8.11 0.11 23.97
N ASP A 90 7.79 1.18 24.70
CA ASP A 90 7.55 2.52 24.16
C ASP A 90 8.71 3.04 23.30
N GLU A 91 9.94 2.97 23.79
CA GLU A 91 11.11 3.47 23.03
C GLU A 91 11.34 2.70 21.72
N ALA A 92 11.08 1.39 21.71
CA ALA A 92 11.22 0.56 20.52
C ALA A 92 10.12 0.92 19.51
N ALA A 93 8.89 1.09 19.98
CA ALA A 93 7.75 1.53 19.18
C ALA A 93 8.02 2.90 18.52
N GLU A 94 8.54 3.87 19.27
CA GLU A 94 8.86 5.20 18.77
C GLU A 94 9.93 5.16 17.66
N ARG A 95 11.06 4.48 17.93
CA ARG A 95 12.15 4.32 16.93
C ARG A 95 11.65 3.62 15.66
N ALA A 96 10.87 2.55 15.82
CA ALA A 96 10.32 1.80 14.71
C ALA A 96 9.34 2.63 13.88
N CYS A 97 8.38 3.30 14.51
CA CYS A 97 7.41 4.15 13.81
C CYS A 97 8.10 5.30 13.06
N ALA A 98 9.12 5.92 13.67
CA ALA A 98 9.89 6.97 13.02
C ALA A 98 10.64 6.46 11.79
N MET A 99 11.23 5.24 11.85
CA MET A 99 11.87 4.61 10.69
C MET A 99 10.83 4.33 9.60
N VAL A 100 9.69 3.74 9.96
CA VAL A 100 8.63 3.38 9.01
C VAL A 100 8.10 4.59 8.26
N VAL A 101 7.76 5.68 8.96
CA VAL A 101 7.28 6.92 8.31
C VAL A 101 8.29 7.44 7.29
N ARG A 102 9.56 7.54 7.69
CA ARG A 102 10.62 8.04 6.79
C ARG A 102 10.79 7.16 5.56
N GLN A 103 10.77 5.84 5.73
CA GLN A 103 11.03 4.91 4.62
C GLN A 103 9.83 4.69 3.72
N LEU A 104 8.60 4.74 4.24
CA LEU A 104 7.40 4.79 3.42
C LEU A 104 7.40 6.02 2.51
N GLN A 105 7.73 7.19 3.07
CA GLN A 105 7.86 8.42 2.28
C GLN A 105 8.96 8.29 1.23
N ALA A 106 10.17 7.87 1.62
CA ALA A 106 11.29 7.75 0.69
C ALA A 106 11.00 6.77 -0.46
N GLY A 107 10.46 5.59 -0.17
CA GLY A 107 10.21 4.55 -1.18
C GLY A 107 9.06 4.90 -2.12
N THR A 108 7.94 5.41 -1.59
CA THR A 108 6.81 5.83 -2.43
C THR A 108 7.16 7.02 -3.31
N SER A 109 7.91 8.01 -2.78
CA SER A 109 8.43 9.12 -3.59
C SER A 109 9.41 8.63 -4.66
N PHE A 110 10.29 7.68 -4.34
CA PHE A 110 11.24 7.13 -5.29
C PHE A 110 10.54 6.38 -6.45
N MET A 111 9.58 5.51 -6.14
CA MET A 111 8.79 4.79 -7.14
C MET A 111 8.04 5.78 -8.05
N ASN A 112 7.33 6.73 -7.44
CA ASN A 112 6.56 7.73 -8.18
C ASN A 112 7.45 8.55 -9.13
N ALA A 113 8.59 9.04 -8.64
CA ALA A 113 9.54 9.82 -9.45
C ALA A 113 10.12 9.05 -10.65
N ARG A 114 10.08 7.70 -10.63
CA ARG A 114 10.52 6.84 -11.74
C ARG A 114 9.38 6.29 -12.59
N GLY A 115 8.16 6.78 -12.35
CA GLY A 115 6.98 6.40 -13.08
C GLY A 115 6.45 5.03 -12.69
N LEU A 116 6.56 4.64 -11.42
CA LEU A 116 5.99 3.40 -10.87
C LEU A 116 4.98 3.73 -9.76
N LEU A 117 3.79 3.14 -9.86
CA LEU A 117 2.78 3.13 -8.79
C LEU A 117 2.54 1.67 -8.37
N HIS A 118 2.52 1.42 -7.05
CA HIS A 118 2.43 0.10 -6.46
C HIS A 118 0.98 -0.37 -6.28
N PHE A 119 0.09 0.55 -5.92
CA PHE A 119 -1.33 0.34 -5.62
C PHE A 119 -1.69 -0.59 -4.45
N ASP A 120 -0.71 -1.22 -3.80
CA ASP A 120 -1.00 -2.18 -2.73
C ASP A 120 0.11 -2.32 -1.68
N ALA A 121 0.69 -1.17 -1.30
CA ALA A 121 1.78 -1.08 -0.33
C ALA A 121 1.31 -1.27 1.14
N HIS A 122 0.55 -2.33 1.42
CA HIS A 122 0.18 -2.70 2.79
C HIS A 122 1.33 -3.44 3.49
N PHE A 123 1.27 -3.54 4.80
CA PHE A 123 2.44 -3.96 5.59
C PHE A 123 2.79 -5.46 5.49
N GLN A 124 1.99 -6.26 4.79
CA GLN A 124 2.37 -7.64 4.43
C GLN A 124 3.08 -7.70 3.07
N ASN A 125 2.88 -6.71 2.20
CA ASN A 125 3.59 -6.52 0.92
C ASN A 125 4.83 -5.62 1.07
N ILE A 126 5.18 -5.24 2.29
CA ILE A 126 6.43 -4.54 2.60
C ILE A 126 7.22 -5.43 3.54
N LEU A 127 8.46 -5.73 3.18
CA LEU A 127 9.39 -6.52 4.00
C LEU A 127 10.35 -5.59 4.75
N THR A 128 11.01 -6.11 5.78
CA THR A 128 12.01 -5.37 6.53
C THR A 128 13.05 -6.30 7.18
N ASP A 129 14.28 -5.81 7.29
CA ASP A 129 15.36 -6.38 8.09
C ASP A 129 15.50 -5.68 9.47
N GLY A 130 14.63 -4.70 9.74
CA GLY A 130 14.66 -3.84 10.93
C GLY A 130 15.44 -2.53 10.77
N GLU A 131 16.23 -2.41 9.70
CA GLU A 131 16.90 -1.16 9.34
C GLU A 131 16.22 -0.47 8.16
N ARG A 132 15.64 -1.24 7.23
CA ARG A 132 15.03 -0.73 6.00
C ARG A 132 13.74 -1.42 5.60
N LEU A 133 12.97 -0.76 4.75
CA LEU A 133 11.76 -1.27 4.12
C LEU A 133 12.05 -1.70 2.68
N PHE A 134 11.46 -2.82 2.30
CA PHE A 134 11.57 -3.40 0.96
C PHE A 134 10.18 -3.57 0.37
N PHE A 135 9.87 -2.83 -0.70
CA PHE A 135 8.57 -2.92 -1.37
C PHE A 135 8.54 -4.16 -2.28
N THR A 136 7.56 -5.02 -2.10
CA THR A 136 7.39 -6.28 -2.85
C THR A 136 5.94 -6.45 -3.31
N ASP A 137 5.67 -7.54 -4.02
CA ASP A 137 4.36 -7.84 -4.61
C ASP A 137 3.83 -6.74 -5.53
N TYR A 138 4.33 -6.78 -6.77
CA TYR A 138 3.91 -5.85 -7.82
C TYR A 138 2.67 -6.33 -8.58
N GLY A 139 1.83 -7.19 -7.97
CA GLY A 139 0.66 -7.78 -8.62
C GLY A 139 -0.39 -6.77 -9.09
N LEU A 140 -0.46 -5.61 -8.43
CA LEU A 140 -1.36 -4.49 -8.77
C LEU A 140 -0.61 -3.24 -9.29
N ALA A 141 0.71 -3.31 -9.42
CA ALA A 141 1.52 -2.17 -9.79
C ALA A 141 1.40 -1.83 -11.29
N THR A 142 1.53 -0.55 -11.62
CA THR A 142 1.57 -0.05 -13.00
C THR A 142 2.71 0.96 -13.18
N SER A 143 3.16 1.14 -14.43
CA SER A 143 4.22 2.08 -14.75
C SER A 143 3.92 2.86 -16.01
N SER A 144 4.30 4.15 -16.01
CA SER A 144 4.25 5.01 -17.20
C SER A 144 5.19 4.55 -18.34
N ARG A 145 6.05 3.55 -18.08
CA ARG A 145 6.91 2.92 -19.09
C ARG A 145 6.23 1.77 -19.84
N PHE A 146 5.03 1.38 -19.43
CA PHE A 146 4.23 0.39 -20.16
C PHE A 146 3.55 1.02 -21.37
N ASP A 147 3.08 0.16 -22.27
CA ASP A 147 2.23 0.56 -23.40
C ASP A 147 0.81 0.78 -22.87
N LEU A 148 0.59 1.96 -22.29
CA LEU A 148 -0.67 2.35 -21.67
C LEU A 148 -1.65 2.93 -22.70
N SER A 149 -2.93 2.57 -22.58
CA SER A 149 -3.99 3.32 -23.26
C SER A 149 -4.04 4.76 -22.75
N LYS A 150 -4.78 5.63 -23.45
CA LYS A 150 -5.00 7.01 -22.98
C LYS A 150 -5.65 7.03 -21.59
N GLU A 151 -6.67 6.20 -21.39
CA GLU A 151 -7.39 6.09 -20.13
C GLU A 151 -6.49 5.59 -19.00
N GLU A 152 -5.60 4.63 -19.27
CA GLU A 152 -4.63 4.14 -18.29
C GLU A 152 -3.56 5.19 -17.96
N ALA A 153 -3.13 5.99 -18.94
CA ALA A 153 -2.21 7.09 -18.71
C ALA A 153 -2.84 8.23 -17.90
N ASP A 154 -4.09 8.59 -18.19
CA ASP A 154 -4.85 9.58 -17.44
C ASP A 154 -5.07 9.08 -15.99
N PHE A 155 -5.43 7.80 -15.81
CA PHE A 155 -5.51 7.14 -14.50
C PHE A 155 -4.18 7.20 -13.74
N PHE A 156 -3.06 6.90 -14.40
CA PHE A 156 -1.73 6.99 -13.80
C PHE A 156 -1.44 8.41 -13.27
N VAL A 157 -1.75 9.44 -14.05
CA VAL A 157 -1.52 10.85 -13.66
C VAL A 157 -2.40 11.25 -12.48
N GLU A 158 -3.67 10.86 -12.48
CA GLU A 158 -4.61 11.17 -11.41
C GLU A 158 -4.23 10.51 -10.07
N HIS A 159 -3.59 9.34 -10.12
CA HIS A 159 -3.30 8.52 -8.94
C HIS A 159 -1.85 8.59 -8.44
N GLN A 160 -1.07 9.58 -8.86
CA GLN A 160 0.33 9.71 -8.47
C GLN A 160 0.57 9.78 -6.95
N THR A 161 -0.40 10.28 -6.20
CA THR A 161 -0.32 10.38 -4.74
C THR A 161 -0.80 9.12 -4.01
N TYR A 162 -1.35 8.15 -4.74
CA TYR A 162 -2.05 7.00 -4.17
C TYR A 162 -1.19 6.20 -3.19
N ASP A 163 0.02 5.77 -3.58
CA ASP A 163 0.86 4.90 -2.74
C ASP A 163 1.25 5.57 -1.42
N ARG A 164 1.57 6.87 -1.46
CA ARG A 164 1.88 7.65 -0.25
C ARG A 164 0.65 7.73 0.65
N CYS A 165 -0.51 8.06 0.08
CA CYS A 165 -1.75 8.18 0.82
C CYS A 165 -2.21 6.84 1.41
N TYR A 166 -2.11 5.76 0.63
CA TYR A 166 -2.48 4.41 1.01
C TYR A 166 -1.58 3.87 2.13
N SER A 167 -0.26 3.93 1.97
CA SER A 167 0.69 3.40 2.96
C SER A 167 0.64 4.14 4.30
N VAL A 168 0.50 5.47 4.28
CA VAL A 168 0.31 6.27 5.51
C VAL A 168 -1.04 6.00 6.17
N THR A 169 -2.11 5.86 5.38
CA THR A 169 -3.43 5.47 5.92
C THR A 169 -3.37 4.08 6.55
N HIS A 170 -2.67 3.15 5.91
CA HIS A 170 -2.45 1.81 6.45
C HIS A 170 -1.65 1.86 7.76
N LEU A 171 -0.63 2.72 7.88
CA LEU A 171 0.10 2.93 9.14
C LEU A 171 -0.83 3.38 10.27
N VAL A 172 -1.67 4.38 10.02
CA VAL A 172 -2.62 4.90 11.01
C VAL A 172 -3.61 3.82 11.44
N ILE A 173 -4.20 3.11 10.47
CA ILE A 173 -5.11 1.98 10.74
C ILE A 173 -4.42 0.92 11.59
N TRP A 174 -3.19 0.54 11.22
CA TRP A 174 -2.42 -0.48 11.90
C TRP A 174 -2.12 -0.07 13.35
N LEU A 175 -1.62 1.15 13.57
CA LEU A 175 -1.29 1.66 14.91
C LEU A 175 -2.52 1.75 15.80
N VAL A 176 -3.63 2.26 15.29
CA VAL A 176 -4.87 2.35 16.08
C VAL A 176 -5.35 0.97 16.50
N THR A 177 -5.33 0.00 15.58
CA THR A 177 -5.71 -1.39 15.91
C THR A 177 -4.71 -2.05 16.87
N ALA A 178 -3.40 -1.84 16.69
CA ALA A 178 -2.38 -2.48 17.52
C ALA A 178 -2.32 -1.92 18.95
N LEU A 179 -2.50 -0.61 19.12
CA LEU A 179 -2.34 0.08 20.41
C LEU A 179 -3.65 0.16 21.20
N TYR A 180 -4.79 0.33 20.52
CA TYR A 180 -6.09 0.50 21.17
C TYR A 180 -7.02 -0.72 21.01
N GLY A 181 -6.71 -1.64 20.10
CA GLY A 181 -7.59 -2.77 19.78
C GLY A 181 -8.81 -2.40 18.93
N TYR A 182 -8.98 -1.13 18.56
CA TYR A 182 -10.14 -0.65 17.82
C TYR A 182 -10.22 -1.24 16.40
N LYS A 183 -11.44 -1.58 15.98
CA LYS A 183 -11.74 -2.17 14.67
C LYS A 183 -13.00 -1.57 14.06
N GLY A 184 -13.18 -1.73 12.75
CA GLY A 184 -14.38 -1.28 12.03
C GLY A 184 -14.71 0.20 12.29
N GLU A 185 -15.98 0.48 12.62
CA GLU A 185 -16.43 1.86 12.86
C GLU A 185 -15.85 2.50 14.12
N GLU A 186 -15.48 1.73 15.14
CA GLU A 186 -14.81 2.28 16.33
C GLU A 186 -13.45 2.89 15.96
N ARG A 187 -12.67 2.16 15.16
CA ARG A 187 -11.40 2.66 14.61
C ARG A 187 -11.62 3.89 13.73
N ASN A 188 -12.60 3.84 12.84
CA ASN A 188 -12.89 4.96 11.93
C ASN A 188 -13.32 6.21 12.70
N ALA A 189 -14.14 6.06 13.75
CA ALA A 189 -14.54 7.14 14.64
C ALA A 189 -13.34 7.75 15.37
N PHE A 190 -12.43 6.91 15.89
CA PHE A 190 -11.20 7.39 16.54
C PHE A 190 -10.29 8.17 15.57
N ILE A 191 -10.10 7.68 14.34
CA ILE A 191 -9.32 8.39 13.31
C ILE A 191 -9.95 9.75 12.99
N ARG A 192 -11.28 9.82 12.84
CA ARG A 192 -12.01 11.07 12.61
C ARG A 192 -11.88 12.05 13.79
N ALA A 193 -11.95 11.57 15.02
CA ALA A 193 -11.75 12.39 16.21
C ALA A 193 -10.32 12.98 16.23
N CYS A 194 -9.31 12.16 15.94
CA CYS A 194 -7.92 12.62 15.83
C CYS A 194 -7.75 13.65 14.70
N ALA A 195 -8.41 13.45 13.56
CA ALA A 195 -8.40 14.41 12.45
C ALA A 195 -9.05 15.76 12.82
N GLN A 196 -9.94 15.77 13.83
CA GLN A 196 -10.61 16.97 14.35
C GLN A 196 -9.84 17.63 15.51
N GLY A 197 -8.65 17.12 15.85
CA GLY A 197 -7.78 17.71 16.88
C GLY A 197 -7.82 17.00 18.23
N GLU A 198 -8.54 15.87 18.36
CA GLU A 198 -8.38 15.05 19.56
C GLU A 198 -6.99 14.40 19.61
N HIS A 199 -6.33 14.48 20.76
CA HIS A 199 -5.01 13.90 20.94
C HIS A 199 -5.10 12.44 21.39
N PRO A 200 -4.43 11.49 20.71
CA PRO A 200 -4.28 10.12 21.18
C PRO A 200 -3.65 10.08 22.58
N LYS A 201 -4.21 9.25 23.48
CA LYS A 201 -3.76 9.13 24.88
C LYS A 201 -3.27 7.72 25.18
N GLY A 202 -2.43 7.59 26.21
CA GLY A 202 -1.98 6.28 26.71
C GLY A 202 -1.00 5.54 25.80
N ILE A 203 -0.33 6.26 24.91
CA ILE A 203 0.67 5.73 23.96
C ILE A 203 1.91 6.64 23.96
N PRO A 204 3.05 6.20 23.40
CA PRO A 204 4.27 6.98 23.37
C PRO A 204 4.09 8.33 22.64
N PRO A 205 4.67 9.44 23.14
CA PRO A 205 4.47 10.78 22.58
C PRO A 205 4.77 10.90 21.08
N GLN A 206 5.83 10.26 20.59
CA GLN A 206 6.17 10.33 19.17
C GLN A 206 5.17 9.57 18.31
N VAL A 207 4.63 8.45 18.80
CA VAL A 207 3.59 7.69 18.09
C VAL A 207 2.27 8.48 18.07
N ALA A 208 1.92 9.15 19.18
CA ALA A 208 0.78 10.06 19.23
C ALA A 208 0.92 11.20 18.21
N ALA A 209 2.11 11.80 18.10
CA ALA A 209 2.38 12.85 17.11
C ALA A 209 2.22 12.35 15.67
N ILE A 210 2.71 11.15 15.35
CA ILE A 210 2.53 10.50 14.03
C ILE A 210 1.04 10.31 13.72
N LEU A 211 0.27 9.77 14.68
CA LEU A 211 -1.18 9.59 14.52
C LEU A 211 -1.90 10.92 14.31
N THR A 212 -1.64 11.93 15.14
CA THR A 212 -2.26 13.27 14.99
C THR A 212 -1.90 13.88 13.63
N HIS A 213 -0.65 13.80 13.19
CA HIS A 213 -0.21 14.39 11.93
C HIS A 213 -0.88 13.73 10.71
N HIS A 214 -1.03 12.40 10.72
CA HIS A 214 -1.56 11.66 9.58
C HIS A 214 -3.07 11.37 9.64
N ALA A 215 -3.74 11.61 10.77
CA ALA A 215 -5.16 11.35 10.94
C ALA A 215 -6.07 12.04 9.90
N PRO A 216 -5.85 13.33 9.51
CA PRO A 216 -6.69 13.96 8.49
C PRO A 216 -6.67 13.24 7.15
N LEU A 217 -5.48 12.83 6.69
CA LEU A 217 -5.31 12.07 5.45
C LEU A 217 -5.94 10.68 5.55
N ALA A 218 -5.71 10.00 6.68
CA ALA A 218 -6.28 8.69 6.92
C ALA A 218 -7.81 8.74 6.96
N ALA A 219 -8.41 9.78 7.55
CA ALA A 219 -9.86 9.96 7.58
C ALA A 219 -10.43 10.03 6.15
N VAL A 220 -9.88 10.88 5.28
CA VAL A 220 -10.29 11.01 3.88
C VAL A 220 -10.16 9.69 3.12
N MET A 221 -9.02 9.01 3.24
CA MET A 221 -8.79 7.74 2.55
C MET A 221 -9.68 6.61 3.08
N THR A 222 -9.95 6.56 4.40
CA THR A 222 -10.90 5.58 4.95
C THR A 222 -12.33 5.82 4.48
N ASP A 223 -12.76 7.08 4.38
CA ASP A 223 -14.07 7.43 3.82
C ASP A 223 -14.16 7.10 2.33
N PHE A 224 -13.09 7.30 1.56
CA PHE A 224 -12.98 6.84 0.18
C PHE A 224 -13.11 5.32 0.09
N HIS A 225 -12.35 4.54 0.86
CA HIS A 225 -12.44 3.07 0.84
C HIS A 225 -13.83 2.57 1.25
N ARG A 226 -14.48 3.24 2.20
CA ARG A 226 -15.86 2.93 2.63
C ARG A 226 -16.89 3.14 1.53
N LYS A 227 -16.65 4.04 0.57
CA LYS A 227 -17.51 4.20 -0.62
C LYS A 227 -17.07 3.26 -1.74
N PHE A 228 -15.77 3.18 -2.00
CA PHE A 228 -15.18 2.39 -3.07
C PHE A 228 -15.48 0.89 -2.98
N GLN A 229 -15.40 0.32 -1.77
CA GLN A 229 -15.52 -1.13 -1.60
C GLN A 229 -16.98 -1.63 -1.59
N PRO A 230 -17.88 -1.14 -0.71
CA PRO A 230 -19.25 -1.63 -0.65
C PRO A 230 -20.23 -0.88 -1.56
N GLU A 231 -19.99 0.39 -1.93
CA GLU A 231 -20.97 1.19 -2.68
C GLU A 231 -20.69 1.16 -4.19
N SER A 232 -19.48 1.57 -4.64
CA SER A 232 -19.16 1.62 -6.07
C SER A 232 -17.67 1.58 -6.39
N ARG A 233 -17.28 0.71 -7.33
CA ARG A 233 -15.91 0.67 -7.92
C ARG A 233 -15.57 1.85 -8.81
N GLN A 234 -16.55 2.70 -9.10
CA GLN A 234 -16.37 3.94 -9.85
C GLN A 234 -16.26 5.16 -8.93
N THR A 235 -16.19 4.96 -7.60
CA THR A 235 -15.93 6.05 -6.66
C THR A 235 -14.65 6.79 -7.08
N PRO A 236 -14.71 8.11 -7.38
CA PRO A 236 -13.54 8.85 -7.78
C PRO A 236 -12.49 8.93 -6.66
N TYR A 237 -11.22 8.98 -7.04
CA TYR A 237 -10.13 9.18 -6.09
C TYR A 237 -10.21 10.59 -5.50
N PRO A 238 -10.13 10.78 -4.17
CA PRO A 238 -10.39 12.06 -3.51
C PRO A 238 -9.19 13.00 -3.58
N MET A 239 -8.72 13.30 -4.80
CA MET A 239 -7.52 14.13 -5.01
C MET A 239 -7.72 15.53 -4.39
N GLU A 240 -8.86 16.17 -4.63
CA GLU A 240 -9.13 17.53 -4.14
C GLU A 240 -9.12 17.62 -2.60
N GLU A 241 -9.70 16.65 -1.90
CA GLU A 241 -9.59 16.54 -0.44
C GLU A 241 -8.13 16.35 0.01
N ILE A 242 -7.39 15.47 -0.66
CA ILE A 242 -5.98 15.18 -0.35
C ILE A 242 -5.10 16.41 -0.55
N GLY A 243 -5.33 17.17 -1.63
CA GLY A 243 -4.61 18.42 -1.94
C GLY A 243 -4.79 19.46 -0.83
N ARG A 244 -6.02 19.68 -0.37
CA ARG A 244 -6.33 20.62 0.73
C ARG A 244 -5.59 20.28 2.03
N ILE A 245 -5.41 18.99 2.33
CA ILE A 245 -4.65 18.55 3.51
C ILE A 245 -3.15 18.89 3.37
N GLY A 246 -2.58 18.69 2.17
CA GLY A 246 -1.17 19.02 1.89
C GLY A 246 -0.85 20.52 2.02
N GLU A 247 -1.78 21.38 1.61
CA GLU A 247 -1.67 22.84 1.72
C GLU A 247 -1.73 23.32 3.19
N LEU A 248 -2.62 22.72 3.99
CA LEU A 248 -2.76 23.01 5.41
C LEU A 248 -1.50 22.60 6.21
N GLY A 249 -0.89 21.45 5.88
CA GLY A 249 0.34 20.99 6.52
C GLY A 249 1.59 21.82 6.19
N SER A 250 1.62 22.47 5.02
CA SER A 250 2.73 23.33 4.59
C SER A 250 2.65 24.74 5.19
N SER A 251 1.45 25.17 5.61
CA SER A 251 1.22 26.51 6.18
C SER A 251 1.53 26.61 7.68
N SER A 252 1.86 25.50 8.35
CA SER A 252 2.22 25.47 9.79
C SER A 252 3.74 25.50 10.06
N ILE A 253 4.57 25.82 9.05
CA ILE A 253 6.04 25.93 9.18
C ILE A 253 6.52 27.33 8.73
N VAL A 254 5.85 28.40 9.17
CA VAL A 254 6.36 29.78 9.08
C VAL A 254 6.26 30.44 10.45
#